data_AF-A0A1G3QX23-F1
#
_entry.id   AF-A0A1G3QX23-F1
#
_cell.length_a   1.000
_cell.length_b   1.000
_cell.length_c   1.000
_cell.angle_alpha   90.00
_cell.angle_beta   90.00
_cell.angle_gamma   90.00
#
_symmetry.space_group_name_H-M   'P 1'
#
loop_
_entity.id
_entity.type
_entity.pdbx_description
1 polymer ?
#
loop_
_entity_poly.entity_id
_entity_poly.type
_entity_poly.pdbx_seq_one_letter_code
_entity_poly.pdbx_strand_id
1 'polypeptide(L)'
;MARPAAGDFTPAAVIAVFGDDFTGPPSALRRVSGFEGGALDEAECRLLVAGSEAEIGRIAADLAAGRHELRRRGSATRAWAGAVRAAFSLVGRRALGKLYAADGRCTSCGWCERAGPAATIRMRGPGRARRLPRWGWGCEACQRCINGCPEASIQVSVFRIVVLAGVALLPYARWLAAAAPGISFPGSRFLAWLAGTLLLTPAVD
;
A
#
# COMPACT_ATOMS: atom_id res chain seq x y z
N MET A 1 16.90 -1.90 -39.17
CA MET A 1 16.73 -2.01 -37.70
C MET A 1 17.53 -3.21 -37.22
N ALA A 2 18.72 -2.96 -36.69
CA ALA A 2 19.65 -4.00 -36.26
C ALA A 2 19.36 -4.39 -34.79
N ARG A 3 19.39 -5.69 -34.51
CA ARG A 3 19.20 -6.27 -33.18
C ARG A 3 20.50 -6.06 -32.37
N PRO A 4 20.47 -5.52 -31.13
CA PRO A 4 21.69 -5.39 -30.35
C PRO A 4 22.21 -6.77 -29.93
N ALA A 5 23.54 -6.89 -29.91
CA ALA A 5 24.27 -8.11 -29.61
C ALA A 5 24.06 -8.56 -28.15
N ALA A 6 24.02 -9.87 -27.95
CA ALA A 6 23.92 -10.50 -26.64
C ALA A 6 25.25 -10.37 -25.90
N GLY A 7 25.27 -9.55 -24.85
CA GLY A 7 26.43 -9.44 -23.97
C GLY A 7 26.55 -8.05 -23.38
N ASP A 8 25.63 -7.72 -22.47
CA ASP A 8 25.79 -6.71 -21.40
C ASP A 8 24.46 -6.67 -20.60
N PHE A 9 24.26 -7.70 -19.78
CA PHE A 9 23.15 -7.73 -18.83
C PHE A 9 23.65 -7.13 -17.51
N THR A 10 23.62 -5.80 -17.39
CA THR A 10 23.90 -5.12 -16.11
C THR A 10 22.80 -5.49 -15.10
N PRO A 11 23.14 -6.16 -13.99
CA PRO A 11 22.16 -6.82 -13.15
C PRO A 11 21.82 -5.94 -11.95
N ALA A 12 21.11 -4.85 -12.19
CA ALA A 12 20.49 -4.02 -11.16
C ALA A 12 19.40 -3.10 -11.77
N ALA A 13 18.50 -3.65 -12.58
CA ALA A 13 17.39 -2.87 -13.13
C ALA A 13 16.18 -3.74 -13.49
N VAL A 14 15.59 -4.44 -12.51
CA VAL A 14 14.19 -4.92 -12.64
C VAL A 14 13.25 -3.86 -12.09
N ILE A 15 13.17 -2.71 -12.78
CA ILE A 15 11.97 -1.86 -12.83
C ILE A 15 11.97 -1.17 -14.20
N ALA A 16 11.35 -1.78 -15.20
CA ALA A 16 11.03 -1.10 -16.45
C ALA A 16 9.65 -1.53 -16.93
N VAL A 17 8.62 -0.81 -16.47
CA VAL A 17 7.34 -0.73 -17.16
C VAL A 17 7.15 0.75 -17.49
N PHE A 18 7.42 1.08 -18.76
CA PHE A 18 7.40 2.41 -19.40
C PHE A 18 8.53 3.40 -19.05
N GLY A 19 9.59 3.39 -19.86
CA GLY A 19 9.81 4.50 -20.81
C GLY A 19 10.43 5.82 -20.34
N ASP A 20 11.05 5.93 -19.16
CA ASP A 20 11.82 7.12 -18.79
C ASP A 20 13.15 6.74 -18.11
N ASP A 21 14.27 7.20 -18.68
CA ASP A 21 15.59 7.19 -18.03
C ASP A 21 15.55 8.14 -16.82
N PHE A 22 15.46 7.58 -15.61
CA PHE A 22 15.59 8.38 -14.40
C PHE A 22 17.06 8.50 -13.98
N THR A 23 17.80 9.44 -14.57
CA THR A 23 18.84 10.14 -13.80
C THR A 23 18.14 11.07 -12.82
N GLY A 24 17.77 10.53 -11.65
CA GLY A 24 17.16 11.31 -10.59
C GLY A 24 18.12 12.40 -10.07
N PRO A 25 17.62 13.58 -9.66
CA PRO A 25 18.45 14.61 -9.04
C PRO A 25 19.17 14.06 -7.79
N PRO A 26 20.30 14.63 -7.33
CA PRO A 26 21.12 14.11 -6.22
C PRO A 26 20.34 13.84 -4.92
N SER A 27 19.16 14.45 -4.75
CA SER A 27 18.21 14.20 -3.66
C SER A 27 17.45 12.86 -3.77
N ALA A 28 17.59 12.11 -4.87
CA ALA A 28 16.92 10.83 -5.13
C ALA A 28 17.68 9.61 -4.56
N LEU A 29 18.83 9.82 -3.91
CA LEU A 29 19.55 8.82 -3.11
C LEU A 29 18.83 8.45 -1.79
N ARG A 30 17.51 8.63 -1.70
CA ARG A 30 16.77 8.25 -0.48
C ARG A 30 16.40 6.77 -0.52
N ARG A 31 16.93 6.08 0.49
CA ARG A 31 16.60 4.75 1.03
C ARG A 31 15.23 4.26 0.56
N VAL A 32 15.23 3.25 -0.32
CA VAL A 32 14.03 2.46 -0.63
C VAL A 32 13.51 1.91 0.69
N SER A 33 12.37 2.41 1.15
CA SER A 33 11.78 2.02 2.43
C SER A 33 11.42 0.53 2.38
N GLY A 34 12.11 -0.29 3.17
CA GLY A 34 11.68 -1.67 3.44
C GLY A 34 12.77 -2.74 3.45
N PHE A 35 14.02 -2.43 3.12
CA PHE A 35 15.15 -3.33 3.37
C PHE A 35 15.95 -2.76 4.55
N GLU A 36 16.10 -3.52 5.62
CA GLU A 36 16.95 -3.14 6.77
C GLU A 36 18.45 -3.19 6.44
N GLY A 37 18.82 -3.61 5.23
CA GLY A 37 20.18 -3.47 4.68
C GLY A 37 20.40 -2.05 4.14
N GLY A 38 21.59 -1.51 4.38
CA GLY A 38 22.03 -0.26 3.74
C GLY A 38 22.10 -0.38 2.21
N ALA A 39 22.61 0.65 1.54
CA ALA A 39 22.95 0.52 0.13
C ALA A 39 23.96 -0.62 -0.01
N LEU A 40 23.60 -1.67 -0.76
CA LEU A 40 24.48 -2.79 -1.05
C LEU A 40 25.71 -2.27 -1.77
N ASP A 41 26.88 -2.74 -1.38
CA ASP A 41 28.09 -2.40 -2.10
C ASP A 41 28.12 -3.10 -3.49
N GLU A 42 28.99 -2.63 -4.37
CA GLU A 42 29.10 -3.16 -5.74
C GLU A 42 29.60 -4.62 -5.76
N ALA A 43 30.29 -5.08 -4.72
CA ALA A 43 30.77 -6.46 -4.60
C ALA A 43 29.64 -7.40 -4.14
N GLU A 44 28.83 -7.00 -3.16
CA GLU A 44 27.62 -7.66 -2.68
C GLU A 44 26.59 -7.79 -3.79
N CYS A 45 26.36 -6.72 -4.56
CA CYS A 45 25.51 -6.77 -5.75
C CYS A 45 26.01 -7.82 -6.75
N ARG A 46 27.32 -7.84 -7.06
CA ARG A 46 27.91 -8.82 -7.97
C ARG A 46 27.78 -10.25 -7.47
N LEU A 47 27.96 -10.48 -6.16
CA LEU A 47 27.80 -11.81 -5.56
C LEU A 47 26.35 -12.32 -5.61
N LEU A 48 25.38 -11.46 -5.30
CA LEU A 48 23.96 -11.81 -5.37
C LEU A 48 23.55 -12.17 -6.79
N VAL A 49 24.05 -11.43 -7.78
CA VAL A 49 23.77 -11.69 -9.18
C VAL A 49 24.42 -12.99 -9.63
N ALA A 50 25.72 -13.17 -9.37
CA ALA A 50 26.43 -14.39 -9.74
C ALA A 50 25.76 -15.64 -9.12
N GLY A 51 25.28 -15.54 -7.88
CA GLY A 51 24.51 -16.61 -7.24
C GLY A 51 23.11 -16.82 -7.85
N SER A 52 22.51 -15.78 -8.41
CA SER A 52 21.17 -15.83 -9.02
C SER A 52 21.18 -16.35 -10.46
N GLU A 53 22.28 -16.20 -11.21
CA GLU A 53 22.35 -16.61 -12.62
C GLU A 53 22.05 -18.10 -12.83
N ALA A 54 22.60 -18.97 -11.98
CA ALA A 54 22.36 -20.40 -12.04
C ALA A 54 20.88 -20.76 -11.76
N GLU A 55 20.27 -20.08 -10.79
CA GLU A 55 18.87 -20.29 -10.43
C GLU A 55 17.91 -19.75 -11.50
N ILE A 56 18.20 -18.57 -12.06
CA ILE A 56 17.45 -18.00 -13.18
C ILE A 56 17.53 -18.93 -14.40
N GLY A 57 18.73 -19.47 -14.70
CA GLY A 57 18.92 -20.43 -15.79
C GLY A 57 18.08 -21.70 -15.59
N ARG A 58 18.04 -22.24 -14.37
CA ARG A 58 17.20 -23.39 -14.00
C ARG A 58 15.71 -23.10 -14.19
N ILE A 59 15.23 -21.97 -13.68
CA ILE A 59 13.82 -21.54 -13.80
C ILE A 59 13.46 -21.31 -15.28
N ALA A 60 14.33 -20.65 -16.06
CA ALA A 60 14.11 -20.41 -17.48
C ALA A 60 14.04 -21.72 -18.29
N ALA A 61 14.91 -22.69 -17.98
CA ALA A 61 14.90 -24.02 -18.59
C ALA A 61 13.62 -24.81 -18.23
N ASP A 62 13.14 -24.70 -16.98
CA ASP A 62 11.88 -25.32 -16.56
C ASP A 62 10.66 -24.71 -17.25
N LEU A 63 10.63 -23.39 -17.41
CA LEU A 63 9.59 -22.67 -18.16
C LEU A 63 9.60 -23.05 -19.65
N ALA A 64 10.79 -23.07 -20.27
CA ALA A 64 10.96 -23.44 -21.68
C ALA A 64 10.57 -24.91 -21.96
N ALA A 65 10.85 -25.80 -21.00
CA ALA A 65 10.47 -27.20 -21.07
C ALA A 65 9.00 -27.47 -20.67
N GLY A 66 8.24 -26.42 -20.32
CA GLY A 66 6.84 -26.56 -19.90
C GLY A 66 6.65 -27.28 -18.56
N ARG A 67 7.72 -27.48 -17.76
CA ARG A 67 7.69 -28.15 -16.44
C ARG A 67 7.17 -27.24 -15.33
N HIS A 68 6.27 -26.32 -15.64
CA HIS A 68 5.67 -25.44 -14.64
C HIS A 68 4.76 -26.27 -13.74
N GLU A 69 5.25 -26.66 -12.58
CA GLU A 69 4.39 -27.06 -11.48
C GLU A 69 3.70 -25.79 -10.94
N LEU A 70 2.67 -25.31 -11.65
CA LEU A 70 1.67 -24.47 -11.02
C LEU A 70 1.06 -25.34 -9.92
N ARG A 71 1.56 -25.18 -8.69
CA ARG A 71 1.05 -25.84 -7.48
C ARG A 71 -0.47 -25.87 -7.57
N ARG A 72 -1.05 -27.04 -7.90
CA ARG A 72 -2.49 -27.14 -8.13
C ARG A 72 -3.17 -26.83 -6.82
N ARG A 73 -3.67 -25.60 -6.69
CA ARG A 73 -4.45 -25.18 -5.54
C ARG A 73 -5.79 -25.91 -5.63
N GLY A 74 -6.18 -26.57 -4.53
CA GLY A 74 -7.50 -27.21 -4.41
C GLY A 74 -8.61 -26.24 -4.78
N SER A 75 -9.75 -26.75 -5.24
CA SER A 75 -10.92 -25.93 -5.61
C SER A 75 -11.33 -24.98 -4.48
N ALA A 76 -11.31 -25.44 -3.23
CA ALA A 76 -11.57 -24.63 -2.04
C ALA A 76 -10.59 -23.44 -1.91
N THR A 77 -9.28 -23.68 -2.04
CA THR A 77 -8.26 -22.63 -1.99
C THR A 77 -8.42 -21.61 -3.13
N ARG A 78 -8.78 -22.07 -4.33
CA ARG A 78 -9.04 -21.19 -5.47
C ARG A 78 -10.28 -20.31 -5.24
N ALA A 79 -11.37 -20.90 -4.73
CA ALA A 79 -12.59 -20.17 -4.41
C ALA A 79 -12.34 -19.12 -3.32
N TRP A 80 -11.68 -19.51 -2.23
CA TRP A 80 -11.30 -18.60 -1.15
C TRP A 80 -10.42 -17.45 -1.65
N ALA A 81 -9.34 -17.76 -2.37
CA ALA A 81 -8.46 -16.73 -2.94
C ALA A 81 -9.20 -15.81 -3.92
N GLY A 82 -10.14 -16.35 -4.69
CA GLY A 82 -11.02 -15.57 -5.55
C GLY A 82 -11.89 -14.58 -4.78
N ALA A 83 -12.51 -15.03 -3.68
CA ALA A 83 -13.31 -14.17 -2.81
C ALA A 83 -12.47 -13.07 -2.16
N VAL A 84 -11.30 -13.40 -1.60
CA VAL A 84 -10.37 -12.43 -1.02
C VAL A 84 -9.91 -11.41 -2.08
N ARG A 85 -9.55 -11.89 -3.28
CA ARG A 85 -9.17 -11.02 -4.41
C ARG A 85 -10.28 -10.04 -4.76
N ALA A 86 -11.52 -10.52 -4.86
CA ALA A 86 -12.67 -9.68 -5.17
C ALA A 86 -12.90 -8.63 -4.07
N ALA A 87 -12.92 -9.05 -2.81
CA ALA A 87 -13.08 -8.17 -1.65
C ALA A 87 -12.00 -7.08 -1.61
N PHE A 88 -10.73 -7.45 -1.79
CA PHE A 88 -9.62 -6.51 -1.82
C PHE A 88 -9.70 -5.57 -3.03
N SER A 89 -10.00 -6.10 -4.22
CA SER A 89 -10.04 -5.31 -5.46
C SER A 89 -11.17 -4.29 -5.48
N LEU A 90 -12.32 -4.64 -4.89
CA LEU A 90 -13.52 -3.80 -4.84
C LEU A 90 -13.47 -2.80 -3.69
N VAL A 91 -13.11 -3.26 -2.50
CA VAL A 91 -13.22 -2.48 -1.25
C VAL A 91 -11.85 -2.16 -0.67
N GLY A 92 -11.03 -3.19 -0.40
CA GLY A 92 -9.77 -3.04 0.35
C GLY A 92 -8.83 -1.99 -0.27
N ARG A 93 -8.49 -2.16 -1.54
CA ARG A 93 -7.60 -1.27 -2.30
C ARG A 93 -8.08 0.19 -2.30
N ARG A 94 -9.40 0.40 -2.43
CA ARG A 94 -10.02 1.73 -2.43
C ARG A 94 -9.97 2.39 -1.05
N ALA A 95 -10.15 1.60 0.01
CA ALA A 95 -10.11 2.06 1.39
C ALA A 95 -8.69 2.45 1.86
N LEU A 96 -7.63 1.87 1.28
CA LEU A 96 -6.24 2.17 1.64
C LEU A 96 -5.90 3.67 1.53
N GLY A 97 -6.48 4.37 0.56
CA GLY A 97 -6.35 5.83 0.44
C GLY A 97 -6.79 6.57 1.70
N LYS A 98 -7.84 6.08 2.39
CA LYS A 98 -8.38 6.71 3.60
C LYS A 98 -7.51 6.51 4.83
N LEU A 99 -6.54 5.61 4.79
CA LEU A 99 -5.62 5.37 5.90
C LEU A 99 -4.51 6.42 5.98
N TYR A 100 -4.15 7.05 4.86
CA TYR A 100 -3.09 8.05 4.84
C TYR A 100 -3.49 9.34 5.55
N ALA A 101 -2.53 9.91 6.27
CA ALA A 101 -2.57 11.24 6.87
C ALA A 101 -1.28 11.98 6.54
N ALA A 102 -1.37 13.30 6.35
CA ALA A 102 -0.19 14.15 6.34
C ALA A 102 0.01 14.76 7.73
N ASP A 103 1.25 14.74 8.21
CA ASP A 103 1.66 15.38 9.47
C ASP A 103 1.91 16.89 9.29
N GLY A 104 2.38 17.53 10.36
CA GLY A 104 2.66 18.97 10.40
C GLY A 104 3.81 19.43 9.50
N ARG A 105 4.66 18.53 9.00
CA ARG A 105 5.81 18.85 8.12
C ARG A 105 5.38 19.09 6.67
N CYS A 106 4.12 18.86 6.34
CA CYS A 106 3.60 19.09 5.00
C CYS A 106 3.67 20.58 4.61
N THR A 107 4.48 20.89 3.59
CA THR A 107 4.68 22.24 3.04
C THR A 107 3.64 22.64 1.98
N SER A 108 2.57 21.85 1.80
CA SER A 108 1.54 22.09 0.78
C SER A 108 2.05 22.14 -0.67
N CYS A 109 3.19 21.51 -0.98
CA CYS A 109 3.84 21.53 -2.31
C CYS A 109 3.02 20.89 -3.46
N GLY A 110 2.00 20.09 -3.14
CA GLY A 110 1.12 19.46 -4.12
C GLY A 110 1.76 18.34 -4.95
N TRP A 111 2.98 17.90 -4.63
CA TRP A 111 3.64 16.82 -5.37
C TRP A 111 2.81 15.53 -5.41
N CYS A 112 2.23 15.14 -4.26
CA CYS A 112 1.40 13.95 -4.14
C CYS A 112 0.13 13.98 -5.02
N GLU A 113 -0.43 15.18 -5.28
CA GLU A 113 -1.58 15.36 -6.17
C GLU A 113 -1.20 15.11 -7.63
N ARG A 114 0.00 15.51 -8.06
CA ARG A 114 0.50 15.32 -9.43
C ARG A 114 1.10 13.94 -9.70
N ALA A 115 1.73 13.34 -8.70
CA ALA A 115 2.47 12.09 -8.88
C ALA A 115 1.57 10.85 -8.98
N GLY A 116 0.39 10.88 -8.36
CA GLY A 116 -0.50 9.72 -8.25
C GLY A 116 -1.12 9.31 -9.59
N PRO A 117 -0.98 8.04 -10.04
CA PRO A 117 -1.51 7.60 -11.34
C PRO A 117 -3.05 7.68 -11.43
N ALA A 118 -3.74 7.43 -10.31
CA ALA A 118 -5.20 7.50 -10.24
C ALA A 118 -5.75 8.93 -10.06
N ALA A 119 -4.88 9.94 -9.92
CA ALA A 119 -5.24 11.35 -9.75
C ALA A 119 -6.34 11.62 -8.70
N THR A 120 -6.39 10.85 -7.61
CA THR A 120 -7.46 10.90 -6.58
C THR A 120 -7.15 11.76 -5.37
N ILE A 121 -5.94 12.29 -5.29
CA ILE A 121 -5.51 13.15 -4.19
C ILE A 121 -5.89 14.59 -4.54
N ARG A 122 -6.44 15.32 -3.57
CA ARG A 122 -6.75 16.75 -3.72
C ARG A 122 -6.23 17.55 -2.54
N MET A 123 -5.58 18.68 -2.80
CA MET A 123 -5.09 19.58 -1.76
C MET A 123 -6.25 20.43 -1.20
N ARG A 124 -6.60 20.29 0.08
CA ARG A 124 -7.70 21.02 0.74
C ARG A 124 -7.27 21.65 2.07
N GLY A 125 -7.79 22.84 2.39
CA GLY A 125 -7.54 23.51 3.67
C GLY A 125 -8.07 24.95 3.68
N PRO A 126 -8.11 25.60 4.87
CA PRO A 126 -8.54 26.98 5.00
C PRO A 126 -7.48 27.92 4.39
N GLY A 127 -7.87 28.62 3.33
CA GLY A 127 -7.01 29.61 2.66
C GLY A 127 -5.93 29.03 1.74
N ARG A 128 -5.11 29.92 1.17
CA ARG A 128 -4.03 29.57 0.24
C ARG A 128 -2.77 29.06 0.94
N ALA A 129 -2.60 29.36 2.23
CA ALA A 129 -1.35 29.15 2.96
C ALA A 129 -1.14 27.72 3.50
N ARG A 130 -2.22 26.98 3.84
CA ARG A 130 -2.08 25.64 4.41
C ARG A 130 -3.11 24.67 3.85
N ARG A 131 -2.73 23.97 2.77
CA ARG A 131 -3.53 22.92 2.14
C ARG A 131 -2.93 21.54 2.41
N LEU A 132 -3.74 20.63 2.92
CA LEU A 132 -3.34 19.25 3.20
C LEU A 132 -3.91 18.31 2.14
N PRO A 133 -3.17 17.26 1.75
CA PRO A 133 -3.67 16.27 0.83
C PRO A 133 -4.85 15.50 1.43
N ARG A 134 -5.88 15.29 0.60
CA ARG A 134 -7.05 14.45 0.89
C ARG A 134 -7.15 13.38 -0.17
N TRP A 135 -7.09 12.12 0.26
CA TRP A 135 -7.18 10.97 -0.62
C TRP A 135 -8.65 10.59 -0.89
N GLY A 136 -8.98 10.41 -2.16
CA GLY A 136 -10.26 9.88 -2.61
C GLY A 136 -10.39 8.36 -2.41
N TRP A 137 -11.52 7.80 -2.86
CA TRP A 137 -11.80 6.36 -2.83
C TRP A 137 -11.21 5.60 -4.03
N GLY A 138 -10.74 6.28 -5.08
CA GLY A 138 -10.06 5.63 -6.21
C GLY A 138 -8.56 5.43 -5.97
N CYS A 139 -8.13 5.20 -4.72
CA CYS A 139 -6.74 4.85 -4.46
C CYS A 139 -6.44 3.46 -5.02
N GLU A 140 -5.31 3.31 -5.70
CA GLU A 140 -4.83 2.03 -6.24
C GLU A 140 -3.72 1.41 -5.39
N ALA A 141 -3.42 2.02 -4.25
CA ALA A 141 -2.38 1.57 -3.32
C ALA A 141 -0.96 1.47 -3.92
N CYS A 142 -0.67 2.28 -4.94
CA CYS A 142 0.66 2.33 -5.56
C CYS A 142 1.79 2.83 -4.65
N GLN A 143 1.49 3.34 -3.44
CA GLN A 143 2.44 3.92 -2.48
C GLN A 143 3.31 5.08 -3.00
N ARG A 144 3.10 5.57 -4.23
CA ARG A 144 3.92 6.63 -4.82
C ARG A 144 3.90 7.91 -3.99
N CYS A 145 2.73 8.27 -3.47
CA CYS A 145 2.55 9.49 -2.67
C CYS A 145 3.36 9.47 -1.36
N ILE A 146 3.41 8.34 -0.65
CA ILE A 146 4.13 8.21 0.62
C ILE A 146 5.64 8.13 0.40
N ASN A 147 6.08 7.39 -0.64
CA ASN A 147 7.50 7.16 -0.89
C ASN A 147 8.20 8.36 -1.56
N GLY A 148 7.50 9.13 -2.39
CA GLY A 148 8.12 10.26 -3.09
C GLY A 148 7.82 11.63 -2.47
N CYS A 149 7.18 11.69 -1.31
CA CYS A 149 6.97 12.96 -0.62
C CYS A 149 8.33 13.56 -0.20
N PRO A 150 8.69 14.79 -0.63
CA PRO A 150 10.00 15.38 -0.33
C PRO A 150 10.21 15.56 1.19
N GLU A 151 9.15 15.91 1.91
CA GLU A 151 9.17 16.10 3.36
C GLU A 151 8.91 14.81 4.16
N ALA A 152 8.66 13.69 3.48
CA ALA A 152 8.24 12.43 4.10
C ALA A 152 7.09 12.62 5.12
N SER A 153 6.19 13.57 4.84
CA SER A 153 5.12 14.00 5.76
C SER A 153 3.90 13.09 5.72
N ILE A 154 3.79 12.19 4.73
CA ILE A 154 2.65 11.28 4.57
C ILE A 154 2.92 10.02 5.39
N GLN A 155 1.96 9.65 6.22
CA GLN A 155 2.03 8.52 7.15
C GLN A 155 0.74 7.71 7.09
N VAL A 156 0.80 6.44 7.51
CA VAL A 156 -0.39 5.62 7.72
C VAL A 156 -0.91 5.87 9.13
N SER A 157 -2.15 6.33 9.25
CA SER A 157 -2.74 6.63 10.55
C SER A 157 -3.36 5.37 11.16
N VAL A 158 -2.72 4.87 12.23
CA VAL A 158 -3.26 3.77 13.05
C VAL A 158 -4.65 4.11 13.57
N PHE A 159 -4.88 5.36 13.98
CA PHE A 159 -6.20 5.81 14.40
C PHE A 159 -7.25 5.62 13.31
N ARG A 160 -6.96 5.99 12.06
CA ARG A 160 -7.89 5.77 10.94
C ARG A 160 -8.10 4.29 10.65
N ILE A 161 -7.07 3.46 10.78
CA ILE A 161 -7.19 2.00 10.67
C ILE A 161 -8.19 1.48 11.70
N VAL A 162 -8.00 1.83 12.98
CA VAL A 162 -8.87 1.36 14.08
C VAL A 162 -10.31 1.84 13.87
N VAL A 163 -10.51 3.10 13.52
CA VAL A 163 -11.86 3.65 13.26
C VAL A 163 -12.53 2.93 12.09
N LEU A 164 -11.85 2.80 10.95
CA LEU A 164 -12.44 2.15 9.77
C LEU A 164 -12.69 0.66 9.97
N ALA A 165 -11.77 -0.04 10.66
CA ALA A 165 -11.96 -1.43 11.04
C ALA A 165 -13.12 -1.60 12.03
N GLY A 166 -13.21 -0.73 13.04
CA GLY A 166 -14.32 -0.73 14.01
C GLY A 166 -15.68 -0.52 13.34
N VAL A 167 -15.78 0.45 12.42
CA VAL A 167 -16.99 0.68 11.62
C VAL A 167 -17.33 -0.53 10.75
N ALA A 168 -16.34 -1.14 10.09
CA ALA A 168 -16.56 -2.33 9.26
C ALA A 168 -17.00 -3.56 10.08
N LEU A 169 -16.58 -3.67 11.34
CA LEU A 169 -16.92 -4.77 12.24
C LEU A 169 -18.21 -4.55 13.03
N LEU A 170 -18.71 -3.31 13.11
CA LEU A 170 -19.94 -2.96 13.82
C LEU A 170 -21.18 -3.80 13.44
N PRO A 171 -21.51 -4.06 12.16
CA PRO A 171 -22.66 -4.88 11.81
C PRO A 171 -22.50 -6.34 12.28
N TYR A 172 -21.28 -6.87 12.26
CA TYR A 172 -20.98 -8.21 12.76
C TYR A 172 -21.07 -8.29 14.28
N ALA A 173 -20.57 -7.27 14.99
CA ALA A 173 -20.72 -7.17 16.44
C ALA A 173 -22.19 -7.12 16.85
N ARG A 174 -23.02 -6.35 16.11
CA ARG A 174 -24.46 -6.26 16.35
C ARG A 174 -25.19 -7.56 16.02
N TRP A 175 -24.81 -8.24 14.94
CA TRP A 175 -25.34 -9.56 14.59
C TRP A 175 -24.99 -10.62 15.65
N LEU A 176 -23.74 -10.67 16.10
CA LEU A 176 -23.30 -11.57 17.17
C LEU A 176 -24.03 -11.30 18.49
N ALA A 177 -24.21 -10.04 18.87
CA ALA A 177 -24.96 -9.66 20.06
C ALA A 177 -26.44 -10.07 19.98
N ALA A 178 -27.04 -10.05 18.79
CA ALA A 178 -28.40 -10.52 18.56
C ALA A 178 -28.52 -12.05 18.50
N ALA A 179 -27.50 -12.74 17.99
CA ALA A 179 -27.46 -14.20 17.86
C ALA A 179 -27.11 -14.93 19.17
N ALA A 180 -26.50 -14.26 20.15
CA ALA A 180 -26.12 -14.83 21.43
C ALA A 180 -26.43 -13.88 22.62
N PRO A 181 -27.72 -13.70 22.99
CA PRO A 181 -28.12 -12.81 24.09
C PRO A 181 -27.55 -13.23 25.47
N GLY A 182 -27.01 -14.45 25.59
CA GLY A 182 -26.35 -14.96 26.80
C GLY A 182 -24.88 -14.55 26.97
N ILE A 183 -24.23 -13.99 25.95
CA ILE A 183 -22.84 -13.49 26.05
C ILE A 183 -22.89 -12.00 26.38
N SER A 184 -23.33 -11.69 27.61
CA SER A 184 -23.27 -10.33 28.15
C SER A 184 -21.83 -10.01 28.54
N PHE A 185 -20.99 -9.61 27.59
CA PHE A 185 -19.67 -9.06 27.92
C PHE A 185 -19.87 -7.65 28.53
N PRO A 186 -19.47 -7.40 29.80
CA PRO A 186 -19.75 -6.14 30.50
C PRO A 186 -19.25 -4.89 29.75
N GLY A 187 -18.20 -5.03 28.93
CA GLY A 187 -17.61 -3.94 28.16
C GLY A 187 -18.42 -3.48 26.93
N SER A 188 -19.38 -4.28 26.43
CA SER A 188 -20.18 -3.91 25.26
C SER A 188 -21.15 -2.76 25.56
N ARG A 189 -21.71 -2.73 26.77
CA ARG A 189 -22.55 -1.63 27.27
C ARG A 189 -21.72 -0.39 27.57
N PHE A 190 -20.48 -0.57 28.05
CA PHE A 190 -19.54 0.54 28.25
C PHE A 190 -19.14 1.18 26.92
N LEU A 191 -18.81 0.38 25.89
CA LEU A 191 -18.47 0.91 24.56
C LEU A 191 -19.67 1.51 23.84
N ALA A 192 -20.88 0.95 24.00
CA ALA A 192 -22.11 1.55 23.49
C ALA A 192 -22.46 2.86 24.22
N TRP A 193 -22.23 2.93 25.54
CA TRP A 193 -22.38 4.15 26.33
C TRP A 193 -21.36 5.22 25.95
N LEU A 194 -20.11 4.82 25.71
CA LEU A 194 -19.00 5.71 25.32
C LEU A 194 -19.17 6.23 23.89
N ALA A 195 -19.60 5.37 22.96
CA ALA A 195 -20.01 5.78 21.61
C ALA A 195 -21.25 6.68 21.65
N GLY A 196 -22.20 6.40 22.55
CA GLY A 196 -23.37 7.23 22.78
C GLY A 196 -23.03 8.62 23.33
N THR A 197 -22.12 8.73 24.29
CA THR A 197 -21.66 10.01 24.85
C THR A 197 -20.80 10.81 23.87
N LEU A 198 -20.01 10.15 23.02
CA LEU A 198 -19.23 10.82 21.98
C LEU A 198 -20.09 11.28 20.77
N LEU A 199 -21.23 10.63 20.51
CA LEU A 199 -22.17 10.98 19.43
C LEU A 199 -23.30 11.91 19.90
N LEU A 200 -23.62 11.93 21.19
CA LEU A 200 -24.67 12.76 21.81
C LEU A 200 -24.11 13.90 22.66
N THR A 201 -22.91 14.40 22.35
CA THR A 201 -22.53 15.78 22.67
C THR A 201 -22.85 16.67 21.45
N PRO A 202 -24.14 17.05 21.25
CA PRO A 202 -24.42 18.21 20.43
C PRO A 202 -23.94 19.45 21.19
N ALA A 203 -23.27 20.33 20.47
CA ALA A 203 -22.98 21.73 20.82
C ALA A 203 -22.08 21.98 22.04
N VAL A 204 -20.87 22.47 21.75
CA VAL A 204 -20.39 23.72 22.36
C VAL A 204 -19.70 24.50 21.23
N ASP A 205 -20.33 25.62 20.87
CA ASP A 205 -19.88 26.83 20.14
C ASP A 205 -18.62 26.76 19.23
#